data_AF-A0A7X7IL35-F1
#
_entry.id   AF-A0A7X7IL35-F1
#
_cell.length_a   1.000
_cell.length_b   1.000
_cell.length_c   1.000
_cell.angle_alpha   90.00
_cell.angle_beta   90.00
_cell.angle_gamma   90.00
#
_symmetry.space_group_name_H-M   'P 1'
#
loop_
_entity.id
_entity.type
_entity.pdbx_description
1 polymer ?
#
loop_
_entity_poly.entity_id
_entity_poly.type
_entity_poly.pdbx_seq_one_letter_code
_entity_poly.pdbx_strand_id
1 'polypeptide(L)'
;PKLEEMIQSIDTIHQSYAKALLVDRKTLRDAQAQNDVIRAEETLRDAYLTDTRPLIGYVRSSMGLEPDALEAYRKSGYQKKIEKERGGRKKGGDGYA
;
A
#
# COMPACT_ATOMS: atom_id res chain seq x y z
N PRO A 1 9.20 -3.54 -13.34
CA PRO A 1 9.11 -2.09 -13.63
C PRO A 1 9.13 -1.34 -12.30
N LYS A 2 10.23 -0.64 -11.99
CA LYS A 2 10.51 -0.13 -10.64
C LYS A 2 9.40 0.73 -10.04
N LEU A 3 8.67 1.49 -10.86
CA LEU A 3 7.56 2.33 -10.38
C LEU A 3 6.32 1.51 -9.99
N GLU A 4 5.97 0.45 -10.73
CA GLU A 4 4.85 -0.42 -10.34
C GLU A 4 5.12 -1.11 -9.01
N GLU A 5 6.35 -1.60 -8.82
CA GLU A 5 6.81 -2.23 -7.55
C GLU A 5 6.73 -1.23 -6.38
N MET A 6 7.12 0.03 -6.61
CA MET A 6 7.00 1.08 -5.59
C MET A 6 5.53 1.41 -5.27
N ILE A 7 4.66 1.50 -6.28
CA ILE A 7 3.22 1.73 -6.08
C ILE A 7 2.61 0.61 -5.22
N GLN A 8 2.90 -0.65 -5.57
CA GLN A 8 2.42 -1.80 -4.79
C GLN A 8 2.93 -1.78 -3.33
N SER A 9 4.18 -1.37 -3.13
CA SER A 9 4.76 -1.24 -1.78
C SER A 9 4.04 -0.16 -0.95
N ILE A 10 3.77 1.00 -1.55
CA ILE A 10 3.04 2.09 -0.89
C ILE A 10 1.59 1.68 -0.59
N ASP A 11 0.91 1.00 -1.52
CA ASP A 11 -0.45 0.49 -1.29
C ASP A 11 -0.49 -0.52 -0.14
N THR A 12 0.54 -1.37 -0.02
CA THR A 12 0.66 -2.32 1.08
C THR A 12 0.86 -1.61 2.42
N ILE A 13 1.66 -0.53 2.46
CA ILE A 13 1.84 0.31 3.65
C ILE A 13 0.51 0.95 4.06
N HIS A 14 -0.23 1.54 3.13
CA HIS A 14 -1.54 2.13 3.43
C HIS A 14 -2.54 1.09 3.93
N GLN A 15 -2.58 -0.10 3.33
CA GLN A 15 -3.44 -1.20 3.79
C GLN A 15 -3.10 -1.62 5.22
N SER A 16 -1.81 -1.77 5.51
CA SER A 16 -1.33 -2.16 6.85
C SER A 16 -1.63 -1.09 7.90
N TYR A 17 -1.44 0.19 7.54
CA TYR A 17 -1.76 1.31 8.40
C TYR A 17 -3.27 1.39 8.68
N ALA A 18 -4.12 1.24 7.65
CA ALA A 18 -5.57 1.21 7.81
C ALA A 18 -6.01 0.07 8.75
N LYS A 19 -5.46 -1.14 8.58
CA LYS A 19 -5.72 -2.27 9.49
C LYS A 19 -5.33 -1.94 10.93
N ALA A 20 -4.19 -1.28 11.15
CA ALA A 20 -3.76 -0.88 12.49
C ALA A 20 -4.68 0.17 13.13
N LEU A 21 -5.32 1.03 12.33
CA LEU A 21 -6.33 2.00 12.79
C LEU A 21 -7.66 1.35 13.14
N LEU A 22 -7.99 0.19 12.56
CA LEU A 22 -9.22 -0.56 12.84
C LEU A 22 -9.16 -1.38 14.14
N VAL A 23 -8.00 -1.50 14.77
CA VAL A 23 -7.85 -2.25 16.03
C VAL A 23 -8.67 -1.59 17.14
N ASP A 24 -9.58 -2.35 17.77
CA ASP A 24 -10.25 -1.93 18.99
C ASP A 24 -9.25 -1.91 20.17
N ARG A 25 -8.68 -0.73 20.39
CA ARG A 25 -7.67 -0.50 21.43
C ARG A 25 -8.21 -0.66 22.84
N LYS A 26 -9.51 -0.45 23.05
CA LYS A 26 -10.12 -0.62 24.37
C LYS A 26 -10.21 -2.10 24.69
N THR A 27 -10.84 -2.89 23.81
CA THR A 27 -10.97 -4.33 23.99
C THR A 27 -9.61 -5.02 24.10
N LEU A 28 -8.63 -4.61 23.28
CA LEU A 28 -7.28 -5.17 23.35
C LEU A 28 -6.62 -4.93 24.73
N ARG A 29 -6.72 -3.70 25.26
CA ARG A 29 -6.14 -3.37 26.58
C ARG A 29 -6.83 -4.13 27.71
N ASP A 30 -8.15 -4.24 27.65
CA ASP A 30 -8.95 -4.95 28.64
C ASP A 30 -8.57 -6.45 28.66
N ALA A 31 -8.40 -7.08 27.50
CA ALA A 31 -7.96 -8.47 27.36
C ALA A 31 -6.52 -8.69 27.87
N GLN A 32 -5.60 -7.78 27.53
CA GLN A 32 -4.21 -7.82 27.99
C GLN A 32 -4.12 -7.72 29.52
N ALA A 33 -4.88 -6.82 30.15
CA ALA A 33 -4.89 -6.66 31.60
C ALA A 33 -5.38 -7.91 32.34
N GLN A 34 -6.24 -8.72 31.69
CA GLN A 34 -6.79 -9.96 32.24
C GLN A 34 -5.95 -11.18 31.90
N ASN A 35 -4.84 -11.03 31.15
CA ASN A 35 -4.06 -12.12 30.56
C ASN A 35 -4.90 -13.04 29.65
N ASP A 36 -5.95 -12.52 29.04
CA ASP A 36 -6.75 -13.25 28.05
C ASP A 36 -6.06 -13.16 26.67
N VAL A 37 -5.13 -14.10 26.45
CA VAL A 37 -4.30 -14.16 25.24
C VAL A 37 -5.16 -14.42 23.99
N ILE A 38 -6.20 -15.24 24.11
CA ILE A 38 -7.06 -15.57 22.97
C ILE A 38 -7.84 -14.34 22.55
N ARG A 39 -8.46 -13.64 23.50
CA ARG A 39 -9.23 -12.43 23.17
C ARG A 39 -8.35 -11.31 22.60
N ALA A 40 -7.12 -11.18 23.09
CA ALA A 40 -6.16 -10.22 22.55
C ALA A 40 -5.76 -10.55 21.10
N GLU A 41 -5.54 -11.83 20.78
CA GLU A 41 -5.24 -12.28 19.40
C GLU A 41 -6.43 -12.04 18.46
N GLU A 42 -7.64 -12.45 18.86
CA GLU A 42 -8.86 -12.23 18.07
C GLU A 42 -9.05 -10.76 17.73
N THR A 43 -8.86 -9.86 18.71
CA THR A 43 -9.02 -8.40 18.52
C THR A 43 -8.05 -7.84 17.47
N LEU A 44 -6.80 -8.32 17.45
CA LEU A 44 -5.82 -7.91 16.44
C LEU A 44 -6.13 -8.54 15.08
N ARG A 45 -6.56 -9.81 15.08
CA ARG A 45 -6.85 -10.59 13.88
C ARG A 45 -8.07 -10.05 13.13
N ASP A 46 -9.12 -9.62 13.84
CA ASP A 46 -10.29 -8.99 13.25
C ASP A 46 -9.91 -7.76 12.40
N ALA A 47 -9.06 -6.90 12.95
CA ALA A 47 -8.54 -5.74 12.24
C ALA A 47 -7.61 -6.14 11.08
N TYR A 48 -6.73 -7.12 11.29
CA TYR A 48 -5.76 -7.56 10.28
C TYR A 48 -6.40 -8.26 9.07
N LEU A 49 -7.47 -9.03 9.28
CA LEU A 49 -8.18 -9.74 8.20
C LEU A 49 -9.17 -8.86 7.45
N THR A 50 -9.46 -7.65 7.93
CA THR A 50 -10.33 -6.72 7.23
C THR A 50 -9.71 -6.29 5.89
N ASP A 51 -10.49 -6.39 4.81
CA ASP A 51 -10.10 -5.83 3.51
C ASP A 51 -10.22 -4.31 3.52
N THR A 52 -9.07 -3.63 3.53
CA THR A 52 -8.98 -2.16 3.59
C THR A 52 -8.87 -1.50 2.22
N ARG A 53 -8.84 -2.27 1.12
CA ARG A 53 -8.77 -1.71 -0.25
C ARG A 53 -9.94 -0.77 -0.58
N PRO A 54 -11.21 -1.08 -0.22
CA PRO A 54 -12.32 -0.16 -0.47
C PRO A 54 -12.17 1.17 0.27
N LEU A 55 -11.71 1.15 1.52
CA LEU A 55 -11.48 2.36 2.31
C LEU A 55 -10.40 3.25 1.67
N ILE A 56 -9.29 2.66 1.24
CA ILE A 56 -8.21 3.40 0.58
C ILE A 56 -8.68 4.01 -0.74
N GLY A 57 -9.44 3.24 -1.54
CA GLY A 57 -10.04 3.72 -2.78
C GLY A 57 -10.99 4.91 -2.55
N TYR A 58 -11.80 4.86 -1.50
CA TYR A 58 -12.68 5.96 -1.10
C TYR A 58 -11.89 7.22 -0.71
N VAL A 59 -10.85 7.08 0.12
CA VAL A 59 -9.99 8.22 0.53
C VAL A 59 -9.30 8.85 -0.67
N ARG A 60 -8.81 8.05 -1.62
CA ARG A 60 -8.24 8.58 -2.88
C ARG A 60 -9.26 9.36 -3.68
N SER A 61 -10.45 8.79 -3.84
CA SER A 61 -11.55 9.42 -4.59
C SER A 61 -11.98 10.73 -3.95
N SER A 62 -12.03 10.82 -2.61
CA SER A 62 -12.36 12.07 -1.91
C SER A 62 -11.29 13.15 -2.04
N MET A 63 -10.04 12.75 -2.34
CA MET A 63 -8.94 13.65 -2.70
C MET A 63 -8.89 13.99 -4.20
N GLY A 64 -9.84 13.51 -5.01
CA GLY A 64 -9.86 13.70 -6.46
C GLY A 64 -8.83 12.85 -7.22
N LEU A 65 -8.35 11.77 -6.60
CA LEU A 65 -7.41 10.81 -7.20
C LEU A 65 -8.14 9.55 -7.64
N GLU A 66 -7.57 8.85 -8.61
CA GLU A 66 -8.06 7.53 -9.01
C GLU A 66 -7.96 6.53 -7.83
N PRO A 67 -8.98 5.69 -7.60
CA PRO A 67 -9.02 4.78 -6.45
C PRO A 67 -7.94 3.68 -6.52
N ASP A 68 -7.63 3.20 -7.73
CA ASP A 68 -6.57 2.24 -8.01
C ASP A 68 -5.35 2.96 -8.61
N ALA A 69 -4.32 3.14 -7.79
CA ALA A 69 -3.10 3.83 -8.18
C ALA A 69 -2.31 3.07 -9.25
N LEU A 70 -2.32 1.73 -9.21
CA LEU A 70 -1.58 0.92 -10.16
C LEU A 70 -2.25 0.94 -11.53
N GLU A 71 -3.58 0.83 -11.56
CA GLU A 71 -4.34 0.92 -12.79
C GLU A 71 -4.27 2.34 -13.38
N ALA A 72 -4.34 3.38 -12.55
CA ALA A 72 -4.12 4.76 -12.98
C ALA A 72 -2.74 4.95 -13.63
N TYR A 73 -1.70 4.37 -13.00
CA TYR A 73 -0.35 4.38 -13.56
C TYR A 73 -0.28 3.69 -14.92
N ARG A 74 -0.87 2.50 -15.06
CA ARG A 74 -0.88 1.74 -16.32
C ARG A 74 -1.61 2.49 -17.43
N LYS A 75 -2.80 3.04 -17.12
CA LYS A 75 -3.61 3.85 -18.06
C LYS A 75 -2.90 5.11 -18.50
N SER A 76 -2.10 5.73 -17.64
CA SER A 76 -1.36 6.95 -17.96
C SER A 76 -0.33 6.78 -19.09
N GLY A 77 0.11 5.55 -19.37
CA GLY A 77 1.18 5.27 -20.34
C GLY A 77 2.54 5.86 -19.94
N TYR A 78 2.69 6.33 -18.70
CA TYR A 78 3.89 7.04 -18.23
C TYR A 78 5.16 6.21 -18.38
N GLN A 79 5.09 4.90 -18.13
CA GLN A 79 6.22 3.98 -18.31
C GLN A 79 6.78 4.06 -19.74
N LYS A 80 5.91 4.01 -20.76
CA LYS A 80 6.33 4.10 -22.18
C LYS A 80 6.94 5.46 -22.50
N LYS A 81 6.39 6.53 -21.91
CA LYS A 81 6.91 7.89 -22.08
C LYS A 81 8.34 8.01 -21.54
N ILE A 82 8.58 7.60 -20.30
CA ILE A 82 9.92 7.70 -19.68
C ILE A 82 10.96 6.78 -20.35
N GLU A 83 10.54 5.62 -20.86
CA GLU A 83 11.41 4.73 -21.62
C GLU A 83 11.86 5.38 -22.93
N LYS A 84 10.94 6.02 -23.65
CA LYS A 84 11.26 6.78 -24.87
C LYS A 84 12.20 7.95 -24.58
N GLU A 85 11.95 8.70 -23.52
CA GLU A 85 12.81 9.83 -23.11
C GLU A 85 14.21 9.38 -22.68
N ARG A 86 14.32 8.24 -21.98
CA ARG A 86 15.61 7.66 -21.57
C ARG A 86 16.36 7.03 -22.74
N GLY A 87 15.68 6.49 -23.73
CA GLY A 87 16.29 5.93 -24.94
C GLY A 87 17.12 6.93 -25.76
N GLY A 88 16.91 8.24 -25.59
CA GLY A 88 17.76 9.30 -26.15
C GLY A 88 19.09 9.51 -25.39
N ARG A 89 19.22 8.95 -24.18
CA ARG A 89 20.44 8.96 -23.39
C ARG A 89 21.21 7.67 -23.71
N LYS A 90 22.30 7.78 -24.48
CA LYS A 90 23.23 6.65 -24.71
C LYS A 90 23.50 5.97 -23.36
N LYS A 91 23.32 4.64 -23.30
CA LYS A 91 23.85 3.84 -22.19
C LYS A 91 25.35 4.16 -22.09
N GLY A 92 25.75 4.88 -21.04
CA GLY A 92 27.16 5.06 -20.73
C GLY A 92 27.77 3.68 -20.54
N GLY A 93 28.87 3.42 -21.26
CA GLY A 93 29.49 2.11 -21.33
C GLY A 93 29.83 1.55 -19.95
N ASP A 94 29.70 0.24 -19.81
CA ASP A 94 30.20 -0.50 -18.67
C ASP A 94 31.71 -0.23 -18.53
N GLY A 95 32.08 0.42 -17.43
CA GLY A 95 33.42 0.89 -17.13
C GLY A 95 34.38 -0.21 -16.69
N TYR A 96 34.50 -1.26 -17.51
CA TYR A 96 35.53 -2.28 -17.38
C TYR A 96 36.02 -2.69 -18.78
N ALA A 97 36.98 -1.93 -19.29
CA ALA A 97 37.86 -2.31 -20.39
C ALA A 97 39.28 -1.88 -20.02
#